data_AF-A0A644V1D2-F1
#
_entry.id   AF-A0A644V1D2-F1
#
_cell.length_a   1.000
_cell.length_b   1.000
_cell.length_c   1.000
_cell.angle_alpha   90.00
_cell.angle_beta   90.00
_cell.angle_gamma   90.00
#
_symmetry.space_group_name_H-M   'P 1'
#
loop_
_entity.id
_entity.type
_entity.pdbx_description
1 polymer ?
#
loop_
_entity_poly.entity_id
_entity_poly.type
_entity_poly.pdbx_seq_one_letter_code
_entity_poly.pdbx_strand_id
1 'polypeptide(L)'
;MASKLPEVPVSPSNHFENFLLACKGQEQTRSPFHIAGPLSQVFCLGVIAQRLNTKLLFDRKTKKITNNKTANQMLVDTPPRKGWEEFYKM
;
A
#
# COMPACT_ATOMS: atom_id res chain seq x y z
N MET A 1 7.57 -25.35 20.39
CA MET A 1 7.38 -24.31 19.36
C MET A 1 7.96 -22.97 19.80
N ALA A 2 7.72 -22.51 21.04
CA ALA A 2 8.28 -21.25 21.55
C ALA A 2 9.81 -21.12 21.39
N SER A 3 10.57 -22.19 21.61
CA SER A 3 12.04 -22.21 21.46
C SER A 3 12.58 -22.08 20.02
N LYS A 4 11.70 -21.98 19.01
CA LYS A 4 12.08 -21.84 17.59
C LYS A 4 11.64 -20.51 16.98
N LEU A 5 10.98 -19.64 17.75
CA LEU A 5 10.55 -18.34 17.26
C LEU A 5 11.73 -17.35 17.31
N PRO A 6 11.83 -16.42 16.34
CA PRO A 6 12.81 -15.34 16.44
C PRO A 6 12.50 -14.46 17.66
N GLU A 7 13.55 -13.91 18.26
CA GLU A 7 13.38 -12.88 19.29
C GLU A 7 12.73 -11.64 18.67
N VAL A 8 11.65 -11.16 19.31
CA VAL A 8 10.96 -9.95 18.91
C VAL A 8 11.28 -8.87 19.95
N PRO A 9 11.93 -7.76 19.55
CA PRO A 9 12.21 -6.66 20.47
C PRO A 9 10.92 -6.13 21.10
N VAL A 10 10.98 -5.81 22.39
CA VAL A 10 9.87 -5.15 23.09
C VAL A 10 9.65 -3.78 22.46
N SER A 11 8.43 -3.50 22.04
CA SER A 11 8.06 -2.18 21.53
C SER A 11 7.98 -1.17 22.68
N PRO A 12 8.64 0.00 22.59
CA PRO A 12 8.65 1.00 23.67
C PRO A 12 7.30 1.71 23.86
N SER A 13 6.42 1.67 22.87
CA SER A 13 5.10 2.30 22.86
C SER A 13 4.10 1.46 22.04
N ASN A 14 2.79 1.63 22.21
CA ASN A 14 1.80 0.92 21.38
C ASN A 14 1.58 1.62 20.01
N HIS A 15 0.65 1.11 19.20
CA HIS A 15 0.39 1.66 17.85
C HIS A 15 -0.02 3.14 17.86
N PHE A 16 -0.95 3.51 18.75
CA PHE A 16 -1.48 4.88 18.83
C PHE A 16 -0.46 5.84 19.44
N GLU A 17 0.24 5.39 20.47
CA GLU A 17 1.27 6.18 21.14
C GLU A 17 2.47 6.43 20.23
N ASN A 18 2.93 5.41 19.47
CA ASN A 18 4.01 5.57 18.49
C ASN A 18 3.67 6.65 17.45
N PHE A 19 2.42 6.73 17.00
CA PHE A 19 2.00 7.77 16.06
C PHE A 19 2.16 9.17 16.66
N LEU A 20 1.67 9.39 17.89
CA LEU A 20 1.79 10.67 18.57
C LEU A 20 3.26 11.05 18.87
N LEU A 21 4.06 10.09 19.34
CA LEU A 21 5.48 10.30 19.61
C LEU A 21 6.26 10.59 18.33
N ALA A 22 5.92 9.94 17.21
CA ALA A 22 6.53 10.23 15.91
C ALA A 22 6.15 11.62 15.38
N CYS A 23 4.90 12.07 15.55
CA CYS A 23 4.51 13.45 15.24
C CYS A 23 5.32 14.49 16.03
N LYS A 24 5.74 14.14 17.26
CA LYS A 24 6.60 14.99 18.11
C LYS A 24 8.10 14.86 17.80
N GLY A 25 8.49 14.01 16.85
CA GLY A 25 9.90 13.72 16.54
C GLY A 25 10.62 12.90 17.61
N GLN A 26 9.89 12.28 18.55
CA GLN A 26 10.46 11.51 19.67
C GLN A 26 10.67 10.02 19.32
N GLU A 27 9.92 9.50 18.34
CA GLU A 27 10.09 8.16 17.79
C GLU A 27 10.02 8.19 16.25
N GLN A 28 10.32 7.08 15.59
CA GLN A 28 10.00 6.86 14.17
C GLN A 28 8.70 6.07 14.04
N THR A 29 7.92 6.37 12.99
CA THR A 29 6.70 5.62 12.68
C THR A 29 7.02 4.16 12.34
N ARG A 30 6.36 3.20 12.98
CA ARG A 30 6.52 1.77 12.69
C ARG A 30 5.75 1.30 11.44
N SER A 31 4.81 2.11 10.97
CA SER A 31 4.04 1.87 9.74
C SER A 31 4.09 3.10 8.83
N PRO A 32 5.27 3.42 8.27
CA PRO A 32 5.45 4.64 7.49
C PRO A 32 4.72 4.57 6.14
N PHE A 33 4.26 5.73 5.65
CA PHE A 33 3.52 5.83 4.38
C PHE A 33 4.31 5.34 3.16
N HIS A 34 5.64 5.51 3.15
CA HIS A 34 6.47 5.03 2.03
C HIS A 34 6.52 3.50 1.92
N ILE A 35 6.15 2.77 2.99
CA ILE A 35 5.95 1.31 2.96
C ILE A 35 4.48 0.98 2.73
N ALA A 36 3.57 1.62 3.48
CA ALA A 36 2.15 1.33 3.40
C ALA A 36 1.56 1.61 2.00
N GLY A 37 1.97 2.70 1.34
CA GLY A 37 1.49 3.06 0.00
C GLY A 37 1.78 1.98 -1.05
N PRO A 38 3.05 1.59 -1.28
CA PRO A 38 3.38 0.49 -2.20
C PRO A 38 2.75 -0.85 -1.80
N LEU A 39 2.65 -1.13 -0.50
CA LEU A 39 2.00 -2.35 -0.02
C LEU A 39 0.51 -2.39 -0.43
N SER A 40 -0.23 -1.31 -0.21
CA SER A 40 -1.62 -1.19 -0.64
C SER A 40 -1.79 -1.33 -2.16
N GLN A 41 -0.86 -0.78 -2.96
CA GLN A 41 -0.87 -0.96 -4.42
C GLN A 41 -0.77 -2.44 -4.81
N VAL A 42 0.13 -3.20 -4.16
CA VAL A 42 0.28 -4.64 -4.40
C VAL A 42 -0.97 -5.41 -3.97
N PHE A 43 -1.61 -5.04 -2.86
CA PHE A 43 -2.88 -5.64 -2.44
C PHE A 43 -3.97 -5.45 -3.51
N CYS A 44 -4.12 -4.26 -4.07
CA CYS A 44 -5.08 -4.00 -5.16
C CYS A 44 -4.82 -4.89 -6.39
N LEU A 45 -3.55 -5.08 -6.77
CA LEU A 45 -3.19 -6.00 -7.86
C LEU A 45 -3.61 -7.45 -7.55
N GLY A 46 -3.43 -7.89 -6.30
CA GLY A 46 -3.87 -9.20 -5.83
C GLY A 46 -5.39 -9.38 -5.92
N VAL A 47 -6.16 -8.38 -5.51
CA VAL A 47 -7.63 -8.38 -5.61
C VAL A 47 -8.09 -8.48 -7.07
N ILE A 48 -7.45 -7.75 -7.99
CA ILE A 48 -7.77 -7.83 -9.43
C ILE A 48 -7.43 -9.23 -9.97
N ALA A 49 -6.27 -9.78 -9.61
CA ALA A 49 -5.85 -11.10 -10.04
C ALA A 49 -6.82 -12.20 -9.56
N GLN A 50 -7.27 -12.12 -8.30
CA GLN A 50 -8.28 -13.03 -7.74
C GLN A 50 -9.63 -12.88 -8.44
N ARG A 51 -10.10 -11.64 -8.64
CA ARG A 51 -11.39 -11.36 -9.27
C ARG A 51 -11.47 -11.85 -10.71
N LEU A 52 -10.37 -11.76 -11.46
CA LEU A 52 -10.30 -12.22 -12.85
C LEU A 52 -9.77 -13.64 -12.99
N ASN A 53 -9.40 -14.29 -11.88
CA ASN A 53 -8.76 -15.60 -11.82
C ASN A 53 -7.63 -15.75 -12.85
N THR A 54 -6.69 -14.79 -12.86
CA THR A 54 -5.65 -14.73 -13.89
C THR A 54 -4.32 -14.22 -13.35
N LYS A 55 -3.23 -14.60 -14.00
CA LYS A 55 -1.89 -14.07 -13.71
C LYS A 55 -1.74 -12.69 -14.34
N LEU A 56 -1.30 -11.72 -13.54
CA LEU A 56 -1.01 -10.37 -14.01
C LEU A 56 0.51 -10.15 -14.15
N LEU A 57 0.92 -9.52 -15.25
CA LEU A 57 2.27 -8.99 -15.44
C LEU A 57 2.20 -7.48 -15.30
N PHE A 58 2.74 -6.95 -14.20
CA PHE A 58 2.72 -5.53 -13.88
C PHE A 58 4.09 -4.90 -14.14
N ASP A 59 4.16 -3.91 -15.02
CA ASP A 59 5.35 -3.08 -15.21
C ASP A 59 5.37 -1.95 -14.18
N ARG A 60 6.34 -2.03 -13.26
CA ARG A 60 6.53 -1.06 -12.18
C ARG A 60 6.95 0.33 -12.68
N LYS A 61 7.54 0.45 -13.87
CA LYS A 61 7.97 1.72 -14.44
C LYS A 61 6.78 2.49 -15.01
N THR A 62 6.00 1.84 -15.87
CA THR A 62 4.82 2.46 -16.49
C THR A 62 3.56 2.38 -15.62
N LYS A 63 3.61 1.59 -14.53
CA LYS A 63 2.50 1.29 -13.62
C LYS A 63 1.29 0.70 -14.33
N LYS A 64 1.54 -0.23 -15.28
CA LYS A 64 0.50 -0.87 -16.11
C LYS A 64 0.55 -2.38 -16.04
N ILE A 65 -0.61 -3.01 -16.17
CA ILE A 65 -0.72 -4.45 -16.45
C ILE A 65 -0.57 -4.64 -17.96
N THR A 66 0.44 -5.40 -18.38
CA THR A 66 0.84 -5.50 -19.80
C THR A 66 0.20 -6.67 -20.54
N ASN A 67 -0.33 -7.66 -19.80
CA ASN A 67 -0.84 -8.89 -20.37
C ASN A 67 -2.37 -9.05 -20.30
N ASN A 68 -3.10 -8.07 -19.76
CA ASN A 68 -4.55 -8.12 -19.63
C ASN A 68 -5.16 -6.71 -19.69
N LYS A 69 -5.84 -6.37 -20.80
CA LYS A 69 -6.43 -5.04 -21.03
C LYS A 69 -7.53 -4.71 -20.02
N THR A 70 -8.41 -5.67 -19.72
CA THR A 70 -9.50 -5.50 -18.75
C THR A 70 -8.94 -5.22 -17.36
N ALA A 71 -7.95 -6.01 -16.91
CA ALA A 71 -7.29 -5.80 -15.63
C ALA A 71 -6.58 -4.43 -15.58
N ASN A 72 -5.93 -4.02 -16.68
CA ASN A 72 -5.28 -2.71 -16.75
C ASN A 72 -6.28 -1.55 -16.66
N GLN A 73 -7.48 -1.69 -17.20
CA GLN A 73 -8.53 -0.68 -17.06
C GLN A 73 -9.04 -0.57 -15.61
N MET A 74 -9.01 -1.67 -14.84
CA MET A 74 -9.38 -1.67 -13.42
C MET A 74 -8.36 -0.96 -12.51
N LEU A 75 -7.18 -0.58 -13.02
CA LEU A 75 -6.24 0.27 -12.29
C LEU A 75 -6.66 1.74 -12.27
N VAL A 76 -7.54 2.14 -13.20
CA VAL A 76 -8.03 3.51 -13.30
C VAL A 76 -9.13 3.68 -12.27
N ASP A 77 -8.87 4.53 -11.28
CA ASP A 77 -9.88 4.91 -10.29
C ASP A 77 -10.94 5.81 -10.93
N THR A 78 -12.01 6.02 -10.18
CA THR A 78 -13.00 7.05 -10.46
C THR A 78 -12.35 8.41 -10.71
N PRO A 79 -12.91 9.22 -11.63
CA PRO A 79 -12.44 10.58 -11.84
C PRO A 79 -12.50 11.35 -10.52
N PRO A 80 -11.63 12.37 -10.34
CA PRO A 80 -11.68 13.23 -9.16
C PRO A 80 -13.11 13.72 -8.91
N ARG A 81 -13.49 13.82 -7.64
CA ARG A 81 -14.76 14.42 -7.26
C ARG A 81 -14.84 15.84 -7.87
N LYS A 82 -16.01 16.21 -8.40
CA LYS A 82 -16.23 17.54 -8.96
C LYS A 82 -15.81 18.64 -7.98
N GLY A 83 -14.96 19.57 -8.42
CA GLY A 83 -14.38 20.65 -7.62
C GLY A 83 -13.08 20.28 -6.88
N TRP A 84 -12.58 19.04 -7.00
CA TRP A 84 -11.32 18.57 -6.40
C TRP A 84 -10.25 18.26 -7.45
N GLU A 85 -10.48 18.62 -8.71
CA GLU A 85 -9.64 18.23 -9.85
C GLU A 85 -8.19 18.72 -9.69
N GLU A 86 -7.97 19.84 -9.02
CA GLU A 86 -6.64 20.41 -8.79
C GLU A 86 -5.76 19.55 -7.87
N PHE A 87 -6.35 18.89 -6.88
CA PHE A 87 -5.61 18.07 -5.90
C PHE A 87 -5.17 16.72 -6.47
N TYR A 88 -5.67 16.35 -7.64
CA TYR A 88 -5.34 15.10 -8.35
C TYR A 88 -4.33 15.29 -9.48
N LYS A 89 -3.85 16.52 -9.69
CA LYS A 89 -2.72 16.80 -10.58
C LYS A 89 -1.42 16.45 -9.86
N MET A 90 -0.98 15.20 -10.01
CA MET A 90 0.35 14.73 -9.58
C MET A 90 1.40 14.97 -10.65
#